data_AF-A0A957BSY3-F1
#
_entry.id   AF-A0A957BSY3-F1
#
_cell.length_a   1.000
_cell.length_b   1.000
_cell.length_c   1.000
_cell.angle_alpha   90.00
_cell.angle_beta   90.00
_cell.angle_gamma   90.00
#
_symmetry.space_group_name_H-M   'P 1'
#
loop_
_entity.id
_entity.type
_entity.pdbx_description
1 polymer ?
#
loop_
_entity_poly.entity_id
_entity_poly.type
_entity_poly.pdbx_seq_one_letter_code
_entity_poly.pdbx_strand_id
1 'polypeptide(L)'
;MNIATDRANFEAKHAALEESHAADLAKIEGNKWLSPEGKREKAKEADNRFRGAVEGLQAAAREDIADSLTAVNASLAKARTAAAARRRDVLGIPTVASIEARRLATMDARGILRHVQEAADDTDRLLLAELGGVELAARIGNGPDPEQASSALYELQKLTADPAVAKADGQMRELRSFEGAIERASPDYKKELKARYNIK
;
A
#
# COMPACT_ATOMS: atom_id res chain seq x y z
N MET A 1 -5.15 3.06 14.71
CA MET A 1 -3.71 2.98 14.41
C MET A 1 -3.23 4.33 13.90
N ASN A 2 -2.06 4.81 14.35
CA ASN A 2 -1.44 6.04 13.85
C ASN A 2 -0.11 5.65 13.23
N ILE A 3 -0.13 5.37 11.92
CA ILE A 3 0.97 4.73 11.19
C ILE A 3 2.31 5.45 11.41
N ALA A 4 2.31 6.78 11.47
CA ALA A 4 3.49 7.57 11.74
C ALA A 4 4.05 7.35 13.16
N THR A 5 3.17 7.26 14.15
CA THR A 5 3.56 6.97 15.55
C THR A 5 4.05 5.53 15.69
N ASP A 6 3.36 4.58 15.07
CA ASP A 6 3.70 3.16 15.15
C ASP A 6 5.04 2.87 14.48
N ARG A 7 5.31 3.54 13.35
CA ARG A 7 6.62 3.54 12.70
C ARG A 7 7.71 4.13 13.60
N ALA A 8 7.48 5.30 14.19
CA ALA A 8 8.46 5.92 15.08
C ALA A 8 8.78 5.02 16.29
N ASN A 9 7.76 4.35 16.84
CA ASN A 9 7.92 3.39 17.93
C ASN A 9 8.73 2.17 17.51
N PHE A 10 8.49 1.62 16.31
CA PHE A 10 9.29 0.53 15.75
C PHE A 10 10.76 0.94 15.58
N GLU A 11 11.01 2.09 14.94
CA GLU A 11 12.37 2.59 14.69
C GLU A 11 13.12 2.84 16.02
N ALA A 12 12.45 3.40 17.04
CA ALA A 12 13.02 3.60 18.37
C ALA A 12 13.36 2.29 19.08
N LYS A 13 12.46 1.30 19.04
CA LYS A 13 12.71 -0.04 19.62
C LYS A 13 13.86 -0.75 18.91
N HIS A 14 13.92 -0.65 17.58
CA HIS A 14 15.00 -1.24 16.81
C HIS A 14 16.36 -0.60 17.15
N ALA A 15 16.42 0.74 17.22
CA ALA A 15 17.64 1.45 17.60
C ALA A 15 18.12 1.07 19.01
N ALA A 16 17.20 0.90 19.96
CA ALA A 16 17.54 0.44 21.31
C ALA A 16 18.10 -1.00 21.32
N LEU A 17 17.61 -1.89 20.45
CA LEU A 17 18.18 -3.23 20.27
C LEU A 17 19.60 -3.17 19.70
N GLU A 18 19.86 -2.31 18.71
CA GLU A 18 21.19 -2.11 18.13
C GLU A 18 22.17 -1.59 19.19
N GLU A 19 21.76 -0.60 19.99
CA GLU A 19 22.59 -0.05 21.07
C GLU A 19 22.88 -1.11 22.14
N SER A 20 21.88 -1.89 22.55
CA SER A 20 22.05 -2.98 23.50
C SER A 20 22.99 -4.07 22.98
N HIS A 21 22.89 -4.41 21.69
CA HIS A 21 23.77 -5.39 21.05
C HIS A 21 25.22 -4.90 20.98
N ALA A 22 25.43 -3.64 20.59
CA ALA A 22 26.75 -3.02 20.59
C ALA A 22 27.38 -3.00 21.99
N ALA A 23 26.59 -2.70 23.02
CA ALA A 23 27.04 -2.73 24.41
C ALA A 23 27.41 -4.15 24.88
N ASP A 24 26.64 -5.18 24.49
CA ASP A 24 26.95 -6.58 24.77
C ASP A 24 28.28 -6.99 24.11
N LEU A 25 28.49 -6.65 22.83
CA LEU A 25 29.74 -6.94 22.12
C LEU A 25 30.94 -6.22 22.76
N ALA A 26 30.79 -4.96 23.16
CA ALA A 26 31.85 -4.21 23.83
C ALA A 26 32.23 -4.85 25.18
N LYS A 27 31.26 -5.35 25.96
CA LYS A 27 31.51 -6.08 27.21
C LYS A 27 32.24 -7.39 26.97
N ILE A 28 31.87 -8.13 25.92
CA ILE A 28 32.53 -9.39 25.56
C ILE A 28 33.98 -9.13 25.15
N GLU A 29 34.21 -8.12 24.32
CA GLU A 29 35.56 -7.77 23.84
C GLU A 29 36.46 -7.28 24.97
N GLY A 30 35.93 -6.46 25.89
CA GLY A 30 36.65 -5.96 27.07
C GLY A 30 36.91 -7.01 28.16
N ASN A 31 36.32 -8.21 28.06
CA ASN A 31 36.46 -9.24 29.09
C ASN A 31 37.83 -9.92 29.01
N LYS A 32 38.68 -9.68 30.02
CA LYS A 32 40.03 -10.24 30.13
C LYS A 32 40.07 -11.72 30.51
N TRP A 33 38.96 -12.28 30.99
CA TRP A 33 38.87 -13.66 31.47
C TRP A 33 38.41 -14.64 30.39
N LEU A 34 37.94 -14.15 29.24
CA LEU A 34 37.55 -14.99 28.11
C LEU A 34 38.74 -15.23 27.18
N SER A 35 38.94 -16.49 26.80
CA SER A 35 39.84 -16.83 25.69
C SER A 35 39.32 -16.24 24.37
N PRO A 36 40.16 -16.13 23.32
CA PRO A 36 39.71 -15.70 22.00
C PRO A 36 38.53 -16.52 21.46
N GLU A 37 38.52 -17.83 21.70
CA GLU A 37 37.40 -18.71 21.33
C GLU A 37 36.16 -18.44 22.18
N GLY A 38 36.31 -18.27 23.51
CA GLY A 38 35.20 -17.92 24.39
C GLY A 38 34.55 -16.58 24.05
N LYS A 39 35.34 -15.58 23.64
CA LYS A 39 34.82 -14.30 23.11
C LYS A 39 34.01 -14.51 21.83
N ARG A 40 34.50 -15.33 20.90
CA ARG A 40 33.78 -15.65 19.65
C ARG A 40 32.46 -16.36 19.90
N GLU A 41 32.42 -17.32 20.83
CA GLU A 41 31.17 -18.00 21.18
C GLU A 41 30.16 -17.05 21.82
N LYS A 42 30.59 -16.22 22.79
CA LYS A 42 29.72 -15.24 23.42
C LYS A 42 29.24 -14.16 22.45
N ALA A 43 30.07 -13.75 21.50
CA ALA A 43 29.67 -12.83 20.45
C ALA A 43 28.59 -13.47 19.54
N LYS A 44 28.76 -14.74 19.14
CA LYS A 44 27.72 -15.47 18.39
C LYS A 44 26.40 -15.59 19.17
N GLU A 45 26.46 -15.86 20.47
CA GLU A 45 25.26 -15.88 21.32
C GLU A 45 24.58 -14.50 21.38
N ALA A 46 25.34 -13.41 21.47
CA ALA A 46 24.82 -12.05 21.45
C ALA A 46 24.19 -11.71 20.09
N ASP A 47 24.84 -12.08 18.98
CA ASP A 47 24.32 -11.91 17.63
C ASP A 47 23.01 -12.68 17.41
N ASN A 48 22.93 -13.92 17.89
CA ASN A 48 21.71 -14.74 17.78
C ASN A 48 20.56 -14.16 18.61
N ARG A 49 20.85 -13.66 19.82
CA ARG A 49 19.85 -12.97 20.66
C ARG A 49 19.34 -11.70 19.98
N PHE A 50 20.24 -10.87 19.46
CA PHE A 50 19.89 -9.65 18.73
C PHE A 50 19.03 -9.98 17.51
N ARG A 51 19.44 -10.96 16.69
CA ARG A 51 18.69 -11.41 15.53
C ARG A 51 17.28 -11.86 15.89
N GLY A 52 17.14 -12.74 16.88
CA GLY A 52 15.81 -13.20 17.32
C GLY A 52 14.92 -12.08 17.85
N ALA A 53 15.49 -11.08 18.54
CA ALA A 53 14.75 -9.92 19.01
C ALA A 53 14.27 -9.01 17.86
N VAL A 54 15.13 -8.79 16.86
CA VAL A 54 14.76 -8.02 15.64
C VAL A 54 13.69 -8.75 14.84
N GLU A 55 13.83 -10.06 14.63
CA GLU A 55 12.83 -10.88 13.94
C GLU A 55 11.47 -10.84 14.64
N GLY A 56 11.44 -10.94 15.98
CA GLY A 56 10.23 -10.81 16.78
C GLY A 56 9.58 -9.42 16.66
N LEU A 57 10.39 -8.36 16.68
CA LEU A 57 9.92 -6.98 16.49
C LEU A 57 9.32 -6.77 15.08
N GLN A 58 9.96 -7.32 14.05
CA GLN A 58 9.47 -7.25 12.67
C GLN A 58 8.17 -8.04 12.49
N ALA A 59 8.05 -9.21 13.11
CA ALA A 59 6.84 -10.03 13.03
C ALA A 59 5.62 -9.29 13.62
N ALA A 60 5.77 -8.71 14.81
CA ALA A 60 4.71 -7.91 15.44
C ALA A 60 4.32 -6.70 14.57
N ALA A 61 5.30 -5.96 14.04
CA ALA A 61 5.03 -4.81 13.20
C ALA A 61 4.34 -5.19 11.86
N ARG A 62 4.61 -6.38 11.32
CA ARG A 62 3.92 -6.89 10.12
C ARG A 62 2.47 -7.26 10.39
N GLU A 63 2.17 -7.81 11.57
CA GLU A 63 0.81 -8.10 12.00
C GLU A 63 -0.01 -6.80 12.12
N ASP A 64 0.54 -5.79 12.80
CA ASP A 64 -0.09 -4.47 12.93
C ASP A 64 -0.37 -3.81 11.55
N ILE A 65 0.56 -3.94 10.60
CA ILE A 65 0.39 -3.46 9.23
C ILE A 65 -0.72 -4.21 8.51
N ALA A 66 -0.79 -5.54 8.63
CA ALA A 66 -1.81 -6.36 7.97
C ALA A 66 -3.23 -5.97 8.44
N ASP A 67 -3.40 -5.76 9.74
CA ASP A 67 -4.66 -5.30 10.31
C ASP A 67 -5.03 -3.90 9.81
N SER A 68 -4.06 -3.00 9.75
CA SER A 68 -4.29 -1.65 9.20
C SER A 68 -4.59 -1.64 7.71
N LEU A 69 -3.93 -2.47 6.91
CA LEU A 69 -4.23 -2.62 5.49
C LEU A 69 -5.68 -3.07 5.30
N THR A 70 -6.13 -4.04 6.11
CA THR A 70 -7.52 -4.50 6.09
C THR A 70 -8.49 -3.37 6.43
N ALA A 71 -8.22 -2.59 7.48
CA ALA A 71 -9.06 -1.46 7.88
C ALA A 71 -9.08 -0.30 6.87
N VAL A 72 -7.93 0.04 6.28
CA VAL A 72 -7.81 1.08 5.24
C VAL A 72 -8.52 0.64 3.97
N ASN A 73 -8.38 -0.62 3.55
CA ASN A 73 -9.10 -1.15 2.39
C ASN A 73 -10.62 -1.12 2.59
N ALA A 74 -11.12 -1.49 3.77
CA ALA A 74 -12.54 -1.37 4.10
C ALA A 74 -13.04 0.09 4.07
N SER A 75 -12.23 1.01 4.59
CA SER A 75 -12.53 2.45 4.57
C SER A 75 -12.53 3.03 3.16
N LEU A 76 -11.58 2.58 2.32
CA LEU A 76 -11.48 2.96 0.91
C LEU A 76 -12.69 2.47 0.11
N ALA A 77 -13.11 1.22 0.31
CA ALA A 77 -14.32 0.69 -0.30
C ALA A 77 -15.55 1.54 0.06
N LYS A 78 -15.74 1.83 1.36
CA LYS A 78 -16.84 2.67 1.83
C LYS A 78 -16.79 4.09 1.26
N ALA A 79 -15.60 4.71 1.19
CA ALA A 79 -15.41 6.03 0.63
C ALA A 79 -15.74 6.06 -0.87
N ARG A 80 -15.33 5.04 -1.63
CA ARG A 80 -15.67 4.88 -3.04
C ARG A 80 -17.17 4.77 -3.25
N THR A 81 -17.86 3.92 -2.48
CA THR A 81 -19.32 3.79 -2.52
C THR A 81 -20.01 5.14 -2.24
N ALA A 82 -19.58 5.86 -1.21
CA ALA A 82 -20.14 7.17 -0.87
C ALA A 82 -19.91 8.21 -1.98
N ALA A 83 -18.72 8.23 -2.59
CA ALA A 83 -18.40 9.11 -3.71
C ALA A 83 -19.24 8.76 -4.96
N ALA A 84 -19.48 7.48 -5.24
CA ALA A 84 -20.37 7.05 -6.32
C ALA A 84 -21.82 7.47 -6.07
N ALA A 85 -22.33 7.32 -4.84
CA ALA A 85 -23.66 7.80 -4.47
C ALA A 85 -23.81 9.32 -4.63
N ARG A 86 -22.83 10.12 -4.16
CA ARG A 86 -22.84 11.58 -4.31
C ARG A 86 -22.80 12.03 -5.77
N ARG A 87 -21.99 11.36 -6.61
CA ARG A 87 -21.95 11.65 -8.05
C ARG A 87 -23.32 11.48 -8.71
N ARG A 88 -24.04 10.41 -8.34
CA ARG A 88 -25.40 10.16 -8.83
C ARG A 88 -26.40 11.21 -8.34
N ASP A 89 -26.29 11.63 -7.09
CA ASP A 89 -27.17 12.65 -6.50
C ASP A 89 -26.99 14.03 -7.16
N VAL A 90 -25.74 14.44 -7.42
CA VAL A 90 -25.42 15.74 -8.00
C VAL A 90 -25.70 15.80 -9.51
N LEU A 91 -25.33 14.76 -10.25
CA LEU A 91 -25.35 14.79 -11.72
C LEU A 91 -26.57 14.07 -12.33
N GLY A 92 -27.24 13.23 -11.56
CA GLY A 92 -28.25 12.30 -12.04
C GLY A 92 -27.65 11.06 -12.73
N ILE A 93 -28.36 9.94 -12.64
CA ILE A 93 -27.94 8.66 -13.23
C ILE A 93 -27.68 8.74 -14.74
N PRO A 94 -28.51 9.42 -15.57
CA PRO A 94 -28.27 9.49 -17.02
C PRO A 94 -26.95 10.19 -17.39
N THR A 95 -26.60 11.26 -16.68
CA THR A 95 -25.36 12.01 -16.90
C THR A 95 -24.14 11.18 -16.48
N VAL A 96 -24.21 10.49 -15.34
CA VAL A 96 -23.15 9.57 -14.89
C VAL A 96 -22.95 8.44 -15.91
N ALA A 97 -24.03 7.85 -16.40
CA ALA A 97 -23.99 6.79 -17.40
C ALA A 97 -23.31 7.25 -18.71
N SER A 98 -23.65 8.45 -19.20
CA SER A 98 -23.05 9.01 -20.41
C SER A 98 -21.54 9.21 -20.27
N ILE A 99 -21.07 9.64 -19.11
CA ILE A 99 -19.65 9.91 -18.90
C ILE A 99 -18.86 8.61 -18.74
N GLU A 100 -19.39 7.63 -18.01
CA GLU A 100 -18.74 6.31 -17.90
C GLU A 100 -18.73 5.57 -19.25
N ALA A 101 -19.79 5.66 -20.06
CA ALA A 101 -19.82 5.10 -21.41
C ALA A 101 -18.67 5.65 -22.28
N ARG A 102 -18.48 6.98 -22.26
CA ARG A 102 -17.38 7.63 -23.00
C ARG A 102 -16.00 7.24 -22.45
N ARG A 103 -15.88 7.07 -21.14
CA ARG A 103 -14.63 6.62 -20.51
C ARG A 103 -14.28 5.20 -20.93
N LEU A 104 -15.26 4.29 -20.90
CA LEU A 104 -15.11 2.91 -21.39
C LEU A 104 -14.73 2.88 -22.87
N ALA A 105 -15.26 3.79 -23.68
CA ALA A 105 -14.90 3.93 -25.10
C ALA A 105 -13.42 4.24 -25.35
N THR A 106 -12.68 4.73 -24.35
CA THR A 106 -11.23 4.97 -24.45
C THR A 106 -10.37 3.81 -23.92
N MET A 107 -10.95 2.84 -23.23
CA MET A 107 -10.24 1.75 -22.56
C MET A 107 -10.12 0.52 -23.45
N ASP A 108 -9.06 -0.28 -23.37
CA ASP A 108 -9.02 -1.59 -24.03
C ASP A 108 -9.91 -2.61 -23.29
N ALA A 109 -10.16 -3.78 -23.88
CA ALA A 109 -11.06 -4.79 -23.31
C ALA A 109 -10.62 -5.24 -21.89
N ARG A 110 -9.32 -5.31 -21.63
CA ARG A 110 -8.78 -5.62 -20.30
C ARG A 110 -9.01 -4.47 -19.32
N GLY A 111 -8.86 -3.22 -19.78
CA GLY A 111 -9.17 -2.02 -19.01
C GLY A 111 -10.65 -1.94 -18.62
N ILE A 112 -11.56 -2.25 -19.55
CA ILE A 112 -13.02 -2.30 -19.29
C ILE A 112 -13.33 -3.34 -18.20
N LEU A 113 -12.84 -4.57 -18.34
CA LEU A 113 -13.07 -5.64 -17.35
C LEU A 113 -12.53 -5.28 -15.97
N ARG A 114 -11.36 -4.65 -15.91
CA ARG A 114 -10.78 -4.16 -14.65
C ARG A 114 -11.63 -3.05 -14.04
N HIS A 115 -12.09 -2.08 -14.84
CA HIS A 115 -12.91 -0.96 -14.38
C HIS A 115 -14.26 -1.43 -13.81
N VAL A 116 -14.89 -2.45 -14.43
CA VAL A 116 -16.12 -3.10 -13.90
C VAL A 116 -15.84 -3.88 -12.60
N GLN A 117 -14.67 -4.52 -12.49
CA GLN A 117 -14.28 -5.25 -11.28
C GLN A 117 -14.00 -4.31 -10.11
N GLU A 118 -13.43 -3.14 -10.39
CA GLU A 118 -13.08 -2.08 -9.43
C GLU A 118 -14.25 -1.15 -9.07
N ALA A 119 -15.46 -1.43 -9.59
CA ALA A 119 -16.67 -0.68 -9.32
C ALA A 119 -16.90 -0.46 -7.81
N ALA A 120 -17.33 0.75 -7.47
CA ALA A 120 -17.42 1.20 -6.09
C ALA A 120 -18.54 0.54 -5.28
N ASP A 121 -19.61 0.11 -5.94
CA ASP A 121 -20.75 -0.59 -5.36
C ASP A 121 -21.50 -1.40 -6.44
N ASP A 122 -22.48 -2.21 -6.03
CA ASP A 122 -23.24 -3.06 -6.96
C ASP A 122 -24.05 -2.25 -7.99
N THR A 123 -24.44 -1.01 -7.67
CA THR A 123 -25.14 -0.16 -8.64
C THR A 123 -24.17 0.37 -9.70
N ASP A 124 -23.00 0.82 -9.27
CA ASP A 124 -21.92 1.24 -10.17
C ASP A 124 -21.44 0.06 -11.01
N ARG A 125 -21.38 -1.15 -10.43
CA ARG A 125 -21.00 -2.37 -11.15
C ARG A 125 -22.03 -2.75 -12.21
N LEU A 126 -23.33 -2.69 -11.88
CA LEU A 126 -24.41 -2.96 -12.84
C LEU A 126 -24.39 -1.93 -13.98
N LEU A 127 -24.24 -0.64 -13.65
CA LEU A 127 -24.13 0.44 -14.63
C LEU A 127 -22.92 0.23 -15.55
N LEU A 128 -21.74 -0.05 -14.98
CA LEU A 128 -20.51 -0.27 -15.75
C LEU A 128 -20.54 -1.58 -16.56
N ALA A 129 -21.20 -2.62 -16.06
CA ALA A 129 -21.37 -3.88 -16.79
C ALA A 129 -22.31 -3.71 -17.99
N GLU A 130 -23.41 -2.97 -17.83
CA GLU A 130 -24.34 -2.65 -18.90
C GLU A 130 -23.66 -1.77 -19.96
N LEU A 131 -23.01 -0.68 -19.55
CA LEU A 131 -22.30 0.22 -20.47
C LEU A 131 -21.07 -0.43 -21.10
N GLY A 132 -20.31 -1.23 -20.34
CA GLY A 132 -19.15 -1.97 -20.83
C GLY A 132 -19.54 -3.07 -21.81
N GLY A 133 -20.68 -3.73 -21.57
CA GLY A 133 -21.27 -4.68 -22.52
C GLY A 133 -21.72 -3.99 -23.81
N VAL A 134 -22.35 -2.81 -23.71
CA VAL A 134 -22.73 -1.98 -24.86
C VAL A 134 -21.51 -1.49 -25.64
N GLU A 135 -20.44 -1.05 -24.97
CA GLU A 135 -19.22 -0.56 -25.62
C GLU A 135 -18.39 -1.70 -26.24
N LEU A 136 -18.29 -2.86 -25.58
CA LEU A 136 -17.69 -4.06 -26.17
C LEU A 136 -18.47 -4.51 -27.42
N ALA A 137 -19.79 -4.34 -27.44
CA ALA A 137 -20.63 -4.59 -28.61
C ALA A 137 -20.51 -3.47 -29.68
N ALA A 138 -20.40 -2.20 -29.29
CA ALA A 138 -20.27 -1.04 -30.19
C ALA A 138 -18.89 -0.96 -30.86
N ARG A 139 -17.84 -1.55 -30.27
CA ARG A 139 -16.54 -1.74 -30.91
C ARG A 139 -16.56 -2.73 -32.08
N ILE A 140 -17.68 -3.40 -32.28
CA ILE A 140 -18.01 -4.17 -33.49
C ILE A 140 -18.71 -3.26 -34.54
N GLY A 141 -19.05 -1.99 -34.23
CA GLY A 141 -19.57 -1.01 -35.19
C GLY A 141 -19.72 0.43 -34.65
N ASN A 142 -18.75 1.30 -34.96
CA ASN A 142 -18.72 2.79 -34.92
C ASN A 142 -19.01 3.53 -33.59
N GLY A 143 -18.08 4.40 -33.16
CA GLY A 143 -18.14 5.19 -31.92
C GLY A 143 -18.32 6.72 -32.09
N PRO A 144 -18.65 7.47 -31.01
CA PRO A 144 -19.04 8.89 -31.07
C PRO A 144 -17.93 9.90 -30.66
N ASP A 145 -18.28 11.18 -30.78
CA ASP A 145 -17.44 12.40 -30.92
C ASP A 145 -16.75 12.94 -29.62
N PRO A 146 -15.50 13.50 -29.66
CA PRO A 146 -14.64 13.75 -28.48
C PRO A 146 -14.81 15.07 -27.69
N GLU A 147 -15.34 16.16 -28.26
CA GLU A 147 -15.20 17.50 -27.65
C GLU A 147 -16.06 17.72 -26.38
N GLN A 148 -17.26 17.17 -26.32
CA GLN A 148 -18.10 17.24 -25.12
C GLN A 148 -17.59 16.34 -23.97
N ALA A 149 -16.63 15.44 -24.23
CA ALA A 149 -16.07 14.56 -23.22
C ALA A 149 -15.10 15.28 -22.28
N SER A 150 -14.36 16.27 -22.76
CA SER A 150 -13.31 16.95 -21.97
C SER A 150 -13.87 17.78 -20.81
N SER A 151 -14.93 18.56 -21.02
CA SER A 151 -15.51 19.39 -19.95
C SER A 151 -16.24 18.57 -18.88
N ALA A 152 -16.95 17.50 -19.27
CA ALA A 152 -17.63 16.62 -18.34
C ALA A 152 -16.65 15.75 -17.54
N LEU A 153 -15.58 15.24 -18.18
CA LEU A 153 -14.50 14.54 -17.49
C LEU A 153 -13.74 15.45 -16.52
N TYR A 154 -13.58 16.74 -16.85
CA TYR A 154 -12.94 17.74 -15.99
C TYR A 154 -13.75 18.03 -14.71
N GLU A 155 -15.07 18.20 -14.80
CA GLU A 155 -15.95 18.37 -13.63
C GLU A 155 -16.07 17.06 -12.81
N LEU A 156 -16.04 15.89 -13.46
CA LEU A 156 -15.95 14.60 -12.78
C LEU A 156 -14.61 14.43 -12.05
N GLN A 157 -13.50 14.91 -12.61
CA GLN A 157 -12.19 14.90 -11.93
C GLN A 157 -12.20 15.73 -10.65
N LYS A 158 -12.88 16.89 -10.65
CA LYS A 158 -13.06 17.71 -9.44
C LYS A 158 -13.98 17.04 -8.41
N LEU A 159 -15.02 16.33 -8.85
CA LEU A 159 -15.96 15.61 -7.97
C LEU A 159 -15.43 14.27 -7.46
N THR A 160 -14.47 13.65 -8.16
CA THR A 160 -13.82 12.37 -7.78
C THR A 160 -12.57 12.55 -6.94
N ALA A 161 -12.09 13.78 -6.77
CA ALA A 161 -11.15 14.14 -5.72
C ALA A 161 -11.83 14.11 -4.35
N ASP A 162 -12.40 12.96 -3.97
CA ASP A 162 -13.04 12.78 -2.68
C ASP A 162 -11.94 12.83 -1.60
N PRO A 163 -12.00 13.79 -0.65
CA PRO A 163 -11.00 13.93 0.40
C PRO A 163 -10.81 12.64 1.22
N ALA A 164 -11.84 11.80 1.34
CA ALA A 164 -11.76 10.53 2.05
C ALA A 164 -10.97 9.47 1.25
N VAL A 165 -11.11 9.44 -0.08
CA VAL A 165 -10.30 8.57 -0.96
C VAL A 165 -8.84 9.04 -0.95
N ALA A 166 -8.60 10.35 -1.09
CA ALA A 166 -7.25 10.92 -1.03
C ALA A 166 -6.56 10.66 0.34
N LYS A 167 -7.33 10.71 1.43
CA LYS A 167 -6.86 10.36 2.76
C LYS A 167 -6.49 8.88 2.88
N ALA A 168 -7.34 7.97 2.40
CA ALA A 168 -7.06 6.54 2.40
C ALA A 168 -5.83 6.20 1.54
N ASP A 169 -5.67 6.81 0.37
CA ASP A 169 -4.48 6.68 -0.47
C ASP A 169 -3.21 7.20 0.22
N GLY A 170 -3.33 8.29 0.99
CA GLY A 170 -2.29 8.77 1.89
C GLY A 170 -1.85 7.70 2.89
N GLN A 171 -2.81 7.10 3.60
CA GLN A 171 -2.55 6.03 4.58
C GLN A 171 -1.91 4.79 3.93
N MET A 172 -2.33 4.41 2.72
CA MET A 172 -1.71 3.31 1.98
C MET A 172 -0.26 3.59 1.56
N ARG A 173 0.10 4.85 1.31
CA ARG A 173 1.50 5.23 1.05
C ARG A 173 2.33 5.19 2.33
N GLU A 174 1.76 5.63 3.45
CA GLU A 174 2.42 5.55 4.76
C GLU A 174 2.68 4.09 5.18
N LEU A 175 1.70 3.20 5.02
CA LEU A 175 1.86 1.76 5.32
C LEU A 175 2.98 1.14 4.49
N ARG A 176 3.03 1.40 3.18
CA ARG A 176 4.13 0.94 2.31
C ARG A 176 5.49 1.49 2.73
N SER A 177 5.53 2.76 3.14
CA SER A 177 6.77 3.34 3.68
C SER A 177 7.19 2.67 5.00
N PHE A 178 6.24 2.24 5.82
CA PHE A 178 6.51 1.54 7.07
C PHE A 178 7.03 0.11 6.80
N GLU A 179 6.41 -0.63 5.87
CA GLU A 179 6.92 -1.92 5.40
C GLU A 179 8.39 -1.82 4.94
N GLY A 180 8.73 -0.80 4.16
CA GLY A 180 10.11 -0.55 3.73
C GLY A 180 11.07 -0.19 4.88
N ALA A 181 10.57 0.32 6.02
CA ALA A 181 11.39 0.51 7.22
C ALA A 181 11.63 -0.82 7.95
N ILE A 182 10.60 -1.67 8.04
CA ILE A 182 10.71 -3.01 8.61
C ILE A 182 11.72 -3.86 7.81
N GLU A 183 11.65 -3.85 6.48
CA GLU A 183 12.61 -4.58 5.64
C GLU A 183 14.06 -4.14 5.87
N ARG A 184 14.29 -2.82 5.97
CA ARG A 184 15.62 -2.24 6.21
C ARG A 184 16.22 -2.61 7.56
N ALA A 185 15.36 -2.85 8.54
CA ALA A 185 15.76 -3.31 9.87
C ALA A 185 16.19 -4.79 9.89
N SER A 186 16.05 -5.55 8.78
CA SER A 186 16.49 -6.94 8.75
C SER A 186 18.01 -7.03 9.01
N PRO A 187 18.47 -7.91 9.92
CA PRO A 187 19.89 -8.12 10.17
C PRO A 187 20.68 -8.53 8.93
N ASP A 188 20.02 -9.15 7.95
CA ASP A 188 20.61 -9.57 6.69
C ASP A 188 20.34 -8.60 5.52
N TYR A 189 19.63 -7.49 5.75
CA TYR A 189 19.25 -6.53 4.71
C TYR A 189 20.44 -6.09 3.84
N LYS A 190 21.57 -5.74 4.45
CA LYS A 190 22.79 -5.32 3.71
C LYS A 190 23.40 -6.45 2.88
N LYS A 191 23.32 -7.71 3.35
CA LYS A 191 23.80 -8.87 2.60
C LYS A 191 22.87 -9.17 1.41
N GLU A 192 21.57 -9.13 1.65
CA GLU A 192 20.56 -9.33 0.59
C GLU A 192 20.65 -8.25 -0.48
N LEU A 193 20.90 -6.99 -0.11
CA LEU A 193 21.06 -5.89 -1.05
C LEU A 193 22.33 -6.03 -1.90
N LYS A 194 23.45 -6.44 -1.28
CA LYS A 194 24.67 -6.77 -2.02
C LYS A 194 24.47 -7.95 -2.98
N ALA A 195 23.76 -8.99 -2.55
CA ALA A 195 23.45 -10.15 -3.38
C ALA A 195 22.51 -9.80 -4.56
N ARG A 196 21.49 -8.99 -4.33
CA ARG A 196 20.52 -8.57 -5.36
C ARG A 196 21.12 -7.62 -6.40
N TYR A 197 22.00 -6.72 -5.98
CA TYR A 197 22.57 -5.67 -6.85
C TYR A 197 24.02 -5.94 -7.28
N ASN A 198 24.57 -7.11 -6.94
CA ASN A 198 25.93 -7.52 -7.29
C ASN A 198 27.01 -6.49 -6.90
N ILE A 199 26.78 -5.78 -5.79
CA ILE A 199 27.68 -4.74 -5.27
C ILE A 199 28.81 -5.45 -4.52
N LYS A 200 30.02 -5.39 -5.09
CA LYS A 200 31.25 -5.93 -4.47
C LYS A 200 31.63 -5.19 -3.20
#